data_AF-A0A428B850-F1
#
_entry.id   AF-A0A428B850-F1
#
_cell.length_a   1.000
_cell.length_b   1.000
_cell.length_c   1.000
_cell.angle_alpha   90.00
_cell.angle_beta   90.00
_cell.angle_gamma   90.00
#
_symmetry.space_group_name_H-M   'P 1'
#
loop_
_entity.id
_entity.type
_entity.pdbx_description
1 polymer ?
#
loop_
_entity_poly.entity_id
_entity_poly.type
_entity_poly.pdbx_seq_one_letter_code
_entity_poly.pdbx_strand_id
1 'polypeptide(L)'
;MEKDKRTGWLKELKVGDEVFLIQQGRGVWGSHTTISQVQKITPTGKINVDGVQFSPDGSYYGSSNSLWLKELTPESKEEYLAERKRQTLARSISNTLTPRMISELSLEKLERLDDCLKEITEAD
;
A
#
# COMPACT_ATOMS: atom_id res chain seq x y z
N MET A 1 -27.86 10.50 -24.30
CA MET A 1 -26.85 10.49 -23.23
C MET A 1 -26.16 9.14 -23.27
N GLU A 2 -24.84 9.11 -23.33
CA GLU A 2 -24.08 7.86 -23.21
C GLU A 2 -24.23 7.34 -21.77
N LYS A 3 -24.67 6.08 -21.62
CA LYS A 3 -25.02 5.47 -20.34
C LYS A 3 -23.74 5.09 -19.57
N ASP A 4 -23.83 5.08 -18.24
CA ASP A 4 -22.77 4.55 -17.38
C ASP A 4 -22.42 3.11 -17.77
N LYS A 5 -21.14 2.87 -18.06
CA LYS A 5 -20.59 1.59 -18.54
C LYS A 5 -19.91 0.76 -17.43
N ARG A 6 -19.87 1.25 -16.19
CA ARG A 6 -19.26 0.52 -15.06
C ARG A 6 -20.06 -0.74 -14.74
N THR A 7 -19.36 -1.79 -14.34
CA THR A 7 -19.93 -3.09 -13.96
C THR A 7 -19.33 -3.58 -12.65
N GLY A 8 -20.00 -4.52 -11.99
CA GLY A 8 -19.58 -5.06 -10.68
C GLY A 8 -19.42 -3.97 -9.62
N TRP A 9 -18.44 -4.15 -8.74
CA TRP A 9 -18.13 -3.22 -7.64
C TRP A 9 -17.83 -1.79 -8.11
N LEU A 10 -17.28 -1.61 -9.32
CA LEU A 10 -17.00 -0.28 -9.87
C LEU A 10 -18.26 0.56 -10.06
N LYS A 11 -19.41 -0.08 -10.27
CA LYS A 11 -20.70 0.62 -10.42
C LYS A 11 -21.21 1.18 -9.09
N GLU A 12 -20.82 0.56 -7.98
CA GLU A 12 -21.22 0.93 -6.63
C GLU A 12 -20.37 2.09 -6.09
N LEU A 13 -19.18 2.31 -6.67
CA LEU A 13 -18.29 3.42 -6.32
C LEU A 13 -18.95 4.79 -6.44
N LYS A 14 -18.67 5.62 -5.43
CA LYS A 14 -19.05 7.02 -5.30
C LYS A 14 -17.81 7.89 -5.13
N VAL A 15 -17.99 9.18 -5.36
CA VAL A 15 -16.95 10.17 -5.05
C VAL A 15 -16.71 10.17 -3.53
N GLY A 16 -15.44 10.09 -3.13
CA GLY A 16 -15.01 9.97 -1.74
C GLY A 16 -14.65 8.55 -1.31
N ASP A 17 -15.09 7.52 -2.05
CA ASP A 17 -14.74 6.14 -1.73
C ASP A 17 -13.23 5.90 -1.90
N GLU A 18 -12.67 5.08 -1.02
CA GLU A 18 -11.28 4.65 -1.12
C GLU A 18 -11.17 3.38 -1.96
N VAL A 19 -10.11 3.30 -2.76
CA VAL A 19 -9.79 2.16 -3.61
C VAL A 19 -8.30 1.85 -3.54
N PHE A 20 -7.93 0.62 -3.86
CA PHE A 20 -6.54 0.32 -4.15
C PHE A 20 -6.18 0.81 -5.55
N LEU A 21 -5.10 1.59 -5.64
CA LEU A 21 -4.44 1.94 -6.87
C LEU A 21 -3.22 1.04 -7.04
N ILE A 22 -3.26 0.17 -8.05
CA ILE A 22 -2.17 -0.75 -8.37
C ILE A 22 -1.43 -0.21 -9.59
N GLN A 23 -0.18 0.17 -9.38
CA GLN A 23 0.75 0.50 -10.44
C GLN A 23 1.59 -0.73 -10.78
N GLN A 24 1.45 -1.24 -12.00
CA GLN A 24 2.31 -2.30 -12.48
C GLN A 24 3.62 -1.69 -12.97
N GLY A 25 4.68 -1.78 -12.15
CA GLY A 25 6.02 -1.42 -12.59
C GLY A 25 6.61 -2.46 -13.53
N ARG A 26 7.55 -2.03 -14.37
CA ARG A 26 8.39 -2.94 -15.18
C ARG A 26 9.75 -3.11 -14.50
N GLY A 27 10.26 -4.35 -14.47
CA GLY A 27 11.59 -4.66 -13.95
C GLY A 27 11.68 -4.61 -12.41
N VAL A 28 12.82 -4.13 -11.90
CA VAL A 28 13.21 -4.20 -10.47
C VAL A 28 12.27 -3.39 -9.54
N TRP A 29 11.49 -2.47 -10.09
CA TRP A 29 10.60 -1.60 -9.30
C TRP A 29 9.32 -2.29 -8.80
N GLY A 30 9.02 -3.52 -9.26
CA GLY A 30 7.87 -4.30 -8.80
C GLY A 30 6.52 -3.61 -9.03
N SER A 31 5.43 -4.25 -8.58
CA SER A 31 4.13 -3.58 -8.49
C SER A 31 4.04 -2.74 -7.23
N HIS A 32 3.55 -1.51 -7.35
CA HIS A 32 3.31 -0.62 -6.23
C HIS A 32 1.81 -0.49 -5.97
N THR A 33 1.38 -0.64 -4.72
CA THR A 33 -0.02 -0.53 -4.32
C THR A 33 -0.18 0.57 -3.27
N THR A 34 -1.09 1.49 -3.54
CA THR A 34 -1.48 2.57 -2.63
C THR A 34 -2.99 2.57 -2.42
N ILE A 35 -3.44 3.22 -1.34
CA ILE A 35 -4.86 3.56 -1.15
C ILE A 35 -5.05 4.98 -1.66
N SER A 36 -6.10 5.21 -2.45
CA SER A 36 -6.44 6.52 -3.00
C SER A 36 -7.94 6.72 -3.05
N GLN A 37 -8.37 7.98 -3.07
CA GLN A 37 -9.79 8.33 -3.07
C GLN A 37 -10.30 8.63 -4.47
N VAL A 38 -11.54 8.24 -4.73
CA VAL A 38 -12.28 8.59 -5.94
C VAL A 38 -12.62 10.07 -5.91
N GLN A 39 -12.04 10.82 -6.85
CA GLN A 39 -12.18 12.28 -6.94
C GLN A 39 -13.41 12.70 -7.75
N LYS A 40 -13.72 11.96 -8.83
CA LYS A 40 -14.82 12.28 -9.74
C LYS A 40 -15.24 11.04 -10.51
N ILE A 41 -16.54 10.94 -10.82
CA ILE A 41 -17.07 9.93 -11.73
C ILE A 41 -17.86 10.64 -12.82
N THR A 42 -17.58 10.35 -14.10
CA THR A 42 -18.33 10.94 -15.22
C THR A 42 -19.66 10.21 -15.43
N PRO A 43 -20.66 10.83 -16.09
CA PRO A 43 -21.92 10.15 -16.43
C PRO A 43 -21.73 8.87 -17.27
N THR A 44 -20.63 8.78 -18.02
CA THR A 44 -20.25 7.61 -18.83
C THR A 44 -19.53 6.52 -18.03
N GLY A 45 -19.23 6.77 -16.76
CA GLY A 45 -18.59 5.81 -15.87
C GLY A 45 -17.07 5.89 -15.82
N LYS A 46 -16.42 6.92 -16.38
CA LYS A 46 -14.98 7.13 -16.17
C LYS A 46 -14.73 7.60 -14.75
N ILE A 47 -13.65 7.12 -14.15
CA ILE A 47 -13.36 7.31 -12.73
C ILE A 47 -12.04 8.09 -12.62
N ASN A 48 -12.02 9.20 -11.89
CA ASN A 48 -10.80 9.92 -11.60
C ASN A 48 -10.30 9.53 -10.19
N VAL A 49 -9.07 9.04 -10.11
CA VAL A 49 -8.38 8.69 -8.87
C VAL A 49 -6.94 9.21 -8.99
N ASP A 50 -6.46 9.91 -7.96
CA ASP A 50 -5.10 10.46 -7.91
C ASP A 50 -4.69 11.28 -9.16
N GLY A 51 -5.62 12.08 -9.69
CA GLY A 51 -5.38 12.89 -10.91
C GLY A 51 -5.36 12.09 -12.22
N VAL A 52 -5.53 10.77 -12.18
CA VAL A 52 -5.59 9.90 -13.36
C VAL A 52 -7.05 9.54 -13.67
N GLN A 53 -7.42 9.57 -14.96
CA GLN A 53 -8.73 9.14 -15.44
C GLN A 53 -8.71 7.69 -15.91
N PHE A 54 -9.39 6.82 -15.19
CA PHE A 54 -9.59 5.41 -15.48
C PHE A 54 -10.82 5.21 -16.37
N SER A 55 -10.72 4.18 -17.20
CA SER A 55 -11.84 3.64 -17.97
C SER A 55 -12.91 3.04 -17.02
N PRO A 56 -14.15 2.82 -17.52
CA PRO A 56 -15.23 2.25 -16.70
C PRO A 56 -14.97 0.84 -16.14
N ASP A 57 -13.95 0.15 -16.65
CA ASP A 57 -13.46 -1.15 -16.17
C ASP A 57 -12.35 -1.01 -15.11
N GLY A 58 -12.03 0.22 -14.67
CA GLY A 58 -11.02 0.49 -13.66
C GLY A 58 -9.59 0.42 -14.17
N SER A 59 -9.37 0.34 -15.48
CA SER A 59 -8.03 0.32 -16.09
C SER A 59 -7.59 1.70 -16.57
N TYR A 60 -6.28 1.94 -16.54
CA TYR A 60 -5.63 3.03 -17.25
C TYR A 60 -4.37 2.50 -17.92
N TYR A 61 -4.25 2.73 -19.23
CA TYR A 61 -3.11 2.33 -20.04
C TYR A 61 -2.33 3.57 -20.46
N GLY A 62 -1.28 3.90 -19.71
CA GLY A 62 -0.30 4.91 -20.10
C GLY A 62 0.75 4.35 -21.05
N SER A 63 1.55 5.24 -21.64
CA SER A 63 2.66 4.87 -22.55
C SER A 63 3.75 4.05 -21.87
N SER A 64 4.02 4.30 -20.59
CA SER A 64 5.06 3.60 -19.81
C SER A 64 4.53 2.75 -18.68
N ASN A 65 3.33 3.05 -18.16
CA ASN A 65 2.77 2.43 -16.95
C ASN A 65 1.30 2.08 -17.15
N SER A 66 0.92 0.88 -16.70
CA SER A 66 -0.48 0.47 -16.57
C SER A 66 -0.90 0.58 -15.11
N LEU A 67 -2.07 1.17 -14.87
CA LEU A 67 -2.68 1.32 -13.56
C LEU A 67 -4.03 0.63 -13.53
N TRP A 68 -4.40 0.11 -12.36
CA TRP A 68 -5.64 -0.62 -12.16
C TRP A 68 -6.24 -0.26 -10.81
N LEU A 69 -7.55 -0.08 -10.79
CA LEU A 69 -8.32 0.02 -9.56
C LEU A 69 -8.66 -1.37 -9.06
N LYS A 70 -8.52 -1.58 -7.75
CA LYS A 70 -9.00 -2.78 -7.07
C LYS A 70 -9.89 -2.36 -5.89
N GLU A 71 -10.91 -3.15 -5.65
CA GLU A 71 -11.85 -2.96 -4.54
C GLU A 71 -11.10 -2.95 -3.21
N LEU A 72 -11.41 -1.96 -2.38
CA LEU A 72 -10.90 -1.85 -1.02
C LEU A 72 -11.99 -2.27 -0.04
N THR A 73 -11.92 -3.52 0.40
CA THR A 73 -12.79 -4.03 1.48
C THR A 73 -12.20 -3.65 2.85
N PRO A 74 -12.99 -3.60 3.92
CA PRO A 74 -12.48 -3.36 5.26
C PRO A 74 -11.36 -4.35 5.65
N GLU A 75 -11.54 -5.63 5.36
CA GLU A 75 -10.55 -6.69 5.62
C GLU A 75 -9.24 -6.45 4.87
N SER A 76 -9.31 -6.20 3.57
CA SER A 76 -8.09 -5.95 2.77
C SER A 76 -7.40 -4.63 3.12
N LYS A 77 -8.14 -3.63 3.59
CA LYS A 77 -7.58 -2.38 4.12
C LYS A 77 -6.78 -2.65 5.39
N GLU A 78 -7.35 -3.41 6.33
CA GLU A 78 -6.67 -3.78 7.57
C GLU A 78 -5.40 -4.58 7.31
N GLU A 79 -5.47 -5.57 6.41
CA GLU A 79 -4.30 -6.37 5.98
C GLU A 79 -3.19 -5.48 5.39
N TYR A 80 -3.55 -4.58 4.46
CA TYR A 80 -2.60 -3.67 3.85
C TYR A 80 -1.93 -2.76 4.88
N LEU A 81 -2.70 -2.17 5.80
CA LEU A 81 -2.17 -1.29 6.84
C LEU A 81 -1.27 -2.05 7.81
N ALA A 82 -1.63 -3.28 8.18
CA ALA A 82 -0.82 -4.14 9.03
C ALA A 82 0.52 -4.48 8.38
N GLU A 83 0.53 -4.87 7.10
CA GLU A 83 1.76 -5.18 6.38
C GLU A 83 2.65 -3.94 6.19
N ARG A 84 2.05 -2.77 5.89
CA ARG A 84 2.79 -1.50 5.83
C ARG A 84 3.44 -1.15 7.17
N LYS A 85 2.73 -1.37 8.27
CA LYS A 85 3.26 -1.17 9.63
C LYS A 85 4.42 -2.14 9.91
N ARG A 86 4.25 -3.42 9.59
CA ARG A 86 5.30 -4.44 9.73
C ARG A 86 6.56 -4.06 8.97
N GLN A 87 6.45 -3.69 7.69
CA GLN A 87 7.58 -3.30 6.85
C GLN A 87 8.30 -2.06 7.40
N THR A 88 7.54 -1.07 7.89
CA THR A 88 8.10 0.14 8.49
C THR A 88 8.89 -0.18 9.75
N LEU A 89 8.34 -1.03 10.63
CA LEU A 89 9.03 -1.48 11.85
C LEU A 89 10.30 -2.27 11.51
N ALA A 90 10.22 -3.25 10.62
CA ALA A 90 11.37 -4.04 10.19
C ALA A 90 12.50 -3.16 9.63
N ARG A 91 12.16 -2.19 8.78
CA ARG A 91 13.11 -1.23 8.24
C ARG A 91 13.71 -0.34 9.33
N SER A 92 12.90 0.18 10.24
CA SER A 92 13.36 1.01 11.36
C SER A 92 14.35 0.26 12.24
N ILE A 93 14.04 -0.99 12.57
CA ILE A 93 14.90 -1.88 13.35
C ILE A 93 16.21 -2.13 12.60
N SER A 94 16.15 -2.55 11.34
CA SER A 94 17.33 -2.84 10.52
C SER A 94 18.25 -1.63 10.33
N ASN A 95 17.68 -0.43 10.18
CA ASN A 95 18.46 0.81 10.08
C ASN A 95 19.09 1.24 11.41
N THR A 96 18.49 0.86 12.54
CA THR A 96 18.97 1.24 13.88
C THR A 96 20.00 0.23 14.39
N LEU A 97 19.71 -1.07 14.29
CA LEU A 97 20.56 -2.16 14.74
C LEU A 97 21.63 -2.50 13.70
N THR A 98 22.39 -1.48 13.28
CA THR A 98 23.57 -1.70 12.46
C THR A 98 24.75 -2.17 13.32
N PRO A 99 25.68 -2.98 12.80
CA PRO A 99 26.86 -3.41 13.56
C PRO A 99 27.64 -2.25 14.18
N ARG A 100 27.71 -1.12 13.45
CA ARG A 100 28.33 0.12 13.93
C ARG A 100 27.61 0.69 15.15
N MET A 101 26.28 0.85 15.08
CA MET A 101 25.53 1.35 16.22
C MET A 101 25.68 0.45 17.44
N ILE A 102 25.63 -0.88 17.25
CA ILE A 102 25.84 -1.85 18.33
C ILE A 102 27.22 -1.66 18.97
N SER A 103 28.28 -1.48 18.17
CA SER A 103 29.64 -1.27 18.70
C SER A 103 29.83 0.03 19.49
N GLU A 104 28.96 1.02 19.27
CA GLU A 104 28.99 2.33 19.92
C GLU A 104 28.12 2.38 21.19
N LEU A 105 27.36 1.33 21.50
CA LEU A 105 26.52 1.26 22.71
C LEU A 105 27.34 1.03 23.99
N SER A 106 26.85 1.58 25.11
CA SER A 106 27.38 1.27 26.44
C SER A 106 27.00 -0.15 26.87
N LEU A 107 27.78 -0.74 27.78
CA LEU A 107 27.51 -2.07 28.34
C LEU A 107 26.06 -2.22 28.83
N GLU A 108 25.57 -1.27 29.64
CA GLU A 108 24.19 -1.26 30.14
C GLU A 108 23.13 -1.34 29.01
N LYS A 109 23.39 -0.68 27.87
CA LYS A 109 22.47 -0.71 26.72
C LYS A 109 22.55 -2.02 25.95
N LEU A 110 23.73 -2.64 25.90
CA LEU A 110 23.92 -3.95 25.28
C LEU A 110 23.25 -5.06 26.09
N GLU A 111 23.37 -5.03 27.42
CA GLU A 111 22.69 -5.97 28.32
C GLU A 111 21.17 -5.88 28.13
N ARG A 112 20.61 -4.67 28.12
CA ARG A 112 19.17 -4.46 27.85
C ARG A 112 18.73 -4.96 26.48
N LEU A 113 19.57 -4.83 25.46
CA LEU A 113 19.25 -5.31 24.11
C LEU A 113 19.28 -6.83 24.04
N ASP A 114 20.27 -7.47 24.69
CA ASP A 114 20.41 -8.92 24.78
C ASP A 114 19.19 -9.54 25.49
N ASP A 115 18.76 -8.96 26.61
CA ASP A 115 17.57 -9.39 27.34
C ASP A 115 16.30 -9.30 26.47
N CYS A 116 16.08 -8.18 25.78
CA CYS A 116 14.95 -8.03 24.85
C CYS A 116 14.99 -9.06 23.71
N LEU A 117 16.17 -9.39 23.19
CA LEU A 117 16.29 -10.38 22.12
C LEU A 117 15.96 -11.79 22.63
N LYS A 118 16.43 -12.16 23.83
CA LYS A 118 16.09 -13.44 24.45
C LYS A 118 14.59 -13.58 24.68
N GLU A 119 13.93 -12.55 25.21
CA GLU A 119 12.47 -12.56 25.36
C GLU A 119 11.74 -12.83 24.03
N ILE A 120 12.28 -12.34 22.91
CA ILE A 120 11.67 -12.54 21.58
C ILE A 120 11.99 -13.92 21.01
N THR A 121 13.20 -14.46 21.23
CA THR A 121 13.65 -15.73 20.63
C THR A 121 13.39 -16.96 21.49
N GLU A 122 13.16 -16.78 22.79
CA GLU A 122 12.92 -17.85 23.76
C GLU A 122 11.47 -17.91 24.24
N ALA A 123 10.59 -16.99 23.80
CA ALA A 123 9.15 -17.11 23.98
C ALA A 123 8.57 -18.11 22.96
N ASP A 124 7.93 -19.18 23.49
CA ASP A 124 7.23 -20.25 22.74
C ASP A 124 6.22 -19.74 21.70
#